data_AF-A0AAY4EKQ5-F1
#
_entry.id   AF-A0AAY4EKQ5-F1
#
_cell.length_a   1.000
_cell.length_b   1.000
_cell.length_c   1.000
_cell.angle_alpha   90.00
_cell.angle_beta   90.00
_cell.angle_gamma   90.00
#
_symmetry.space_group_name_H-M   'P 1'
#
loop_
_entity.id
_entity.type
_entity.pdbx_description
1 polymer ?
#
loop_
_entity_poly.entity_id
_entity_poly.type
_entity_poly.pdbx_seq_one_letter_code
_entity_poly.pdbx_strand_id
1 'polypeptide(L)'
;MAVCVAVIAKENYPLYIRSVPTQNELKFHYTVHTSLDVVEEKVSAVGKALADQRELYLGLLYPTEDYKMFRKLHNSFTDVMCNPFYNPGDAIQSRAFDSVVSGMMVQAC
;
A
#
# COMPACT_ATOMS: atom_id res chain seq x y z
N MET A 1 2.44 -5.18 12.98
CA MET A 1 2.44 -3.70 13.03
C MET A 1 3.39 -3.19 11.98
N ALA A 2 3.05 -2.13 11.24
CA ALA A 2 3.84 -1.62 10.13
C ALA A 2 4.76 -0.45 10.52
N VAL A 3 5.94 -0.36 9.90
CA VAL A 3 6.86 0.79 10.05
C VAL A 3 6.73 1.81 8.91
N CYS A 4 6.30 1.36 7.74
CA CYS A 4 6.04 2.19 6.57
C CYS A 4 4.84 1.63 5.82
N VAL A 5 3.95 2.52 5.37
CA VAL A 5 2.81 2.21 4.51
C VAL A 5 2.87 3.15 3.32
N ALA A 6 2.84 2.58 2.12
CA ALA A 6 2.86 3.33 0.87
C ALA A 6 1.77 2.84 -0.07
N VAL A 7 1.15 3.77 -0.79
CA VAL A 7 0.22 3.50 -1.89
C VAL A 7 0.83 4.13 -3.13
N ILE A 8 1.12 3.30 -4.13
CA ILE A 8 1.78 3.70 -5.36
C ILE A 8 0.78 3.60 -6.51
N ALA A 9 0.70 4.63 -7.34
CA ALA A 9 -0.12 4.64 -8.54
C ALA A 9 0.44 3.70 -9.61
N LYS A 10 -0.39 3.39 -10.60
CA LYS A 10 -0.01 2.57 -11.75
C LYS A 10 1.17 3.13 -12.53
N GLU A 11 1.31 4.46 -12.62
CA GLU A 11 2.45 5.11 -13.28
C GLU A 11 3.64 5.34 -12.32
N ASN A 12 3.78 4.53 -11.28
CA ASN A 12 4.90 4.51 -10.33
C ASN A 12 5.14 5.81 -9.52
N TYR A 13 4.17 6.72 -9.48
CA TYR A 13 4.22 7.87 -8.56
C TYR A 13 3.50 7.56 -7.24
N PRO A 14 3.99 8.08 -6.10
CA PRO A 14 3.38 7.82 -4.80
C PRO A 14 2.08 8.61 -4.60
N LEU A 15 0.98 7.92 -4.30
CA LEU A 15 -0.29 8.54 -3.88
C LEU A 15 -0.30 8.82 -2.37
N TYR A 16 0.39 7.99 -1.60
CA TYR A 16 0.50 8.15 -0.16
C TYR A 16 1.78 7.46 0.32
N ILE A 17 2.55 8.11 1.19
CA ILE A 17 3.64 7.46 1.92
C ILE A 17 3.60 7.97 3.35
N ARG A 18 3.67 7.06 4.30
CA ARG A 18 3.84 7.38 5.71
C ARG A 18 4.76 6.39 6.37
N SER A 19 5.73 6.89 7.14
CA SER A 19 6.67 6.05 7.87
C SER A 19 6.88 6.54 9.32
N VAL A 20 7.24 5.61 10.19
CA VAL A 20 7.56 5.84 11.60
C VAL A 20 8.80 5.01 11.94
N PRO A 21 9.87 5.60 12.53
CA PRO A 21 10.05 7.01 12.87
C PRO A 21 10.40 7.88 11.64
N THR A 22 10.06 9.17 11.71
CA THR A 22 10.26 10.15 10.62
C THR A 22 11.72 10.38 10.24
N GLN A 23 12.66 10.09 11.15
CA GLN A 23 14.10 10.23 10.92
C GLN A 23 14.64 9.39 9.75
N ASN A 24 13.96 8.30 9.41
CA ASN A 24 14.40 7.35 8.38
C ASN A 24 13.48 7.36 7.14
N GLU A 25 12.67 8.40 6.94
CA GLU A 25 11.74 8.52 5.81
C GLU A 25 12.41 8.23 4.46
N LEU A 26 13.56 8.83 4.20
CA LEU A 26 14.27 8.67 2.93
C LEU A 26 14.68 7.20 2.68
N LYS A 27 15.13 6.50 3.72
CA LYS A 27 15.49 5.06 3.63
C LYS A 27 14.26 4.22 3.28
N PHE A 28 13.11 4.52 3.88
CA PHE A 28 11.87 3.82 3.59
C PHE A 28 11.37 4.12 2.17
N HIS A 29 11.51 5.35 1.67
CA HIS A 29 11.14 5.71 0.31
C HIS A 29 11.97 4.92 -0.71
N TYR A 30 13.29 4.84 -0.54
CA TYR A 30 14.15 4.03 -1.41
C TYR A 30 13.76 2.55 -1.36
N THR A 31 13.50 2.01 -0.17
CA THR A 31 13.11 0.61 0.00
C THR A 31 11.80 0.30 -0.73
N VAL A 32 10.79 1.16 -0.58
CA VAL A 32 9.51 1.03 -1.29
C VAL A 32 9.73 1.09 -2.80
N HIS A 33 10.52 2.04 -3.28
CA HIS A 33 10.79 2.19 -4.71
C HIS A 33 11.49 0.95 -5.31
N THR A 34 12.57 0.46 -4.68
CA THR A 34 13.27 -0.75 -5.13
C THR A 34 12.41 -2.03 -5.01
N SER A 35 11.40 -2.02 -4.15
CA SER A 35 10.47 -3.16 -4.03
C SER A 35 9.50 -3.25 -5.21
N LEU A 36 9.29 -2.14 -5.94
CA LEU A 36 8.40 -2.13 -7.11
C LEU A 36 8.92 -3.04 -8.22
N ASP A 37 10.24 -3.10 -8.43
CA ASP A 37 10.84 -3.98 -9.44
C ASP A 37 10.46 -5.45 -9.20
N VAL A 38 10.50 -5.90 -7.94
CA VAL A 38 10.12 -7.27 -7.55
C VAL A 38 8.61 -7.49 -7.74
N VAL A 39 7.78 -6.50 -7.40
CA VAL A 39 6.33 -6.58 -7.59
C VAL A 39 5.97 -6.66 -9.07
N GLU A 40 6.60 -5.86 -9.92
CA GLU A 40 6.38 -5.84 -11.37
C GLU A 40 6.77 -7.18 -12.01
N GLU A 41 7.92 -7.75 -11.63
CA GLU A 41 8.33 -9.09 -12.09
C GLU A 41 7.30 -10.16 -11.69
N LYS A 42 6.79 -10.11 -10.45
CA LYS A 42 5.80 -11.06 -9.94
C LYS A 42 4.45 -10.93 -10.65
N VAL A 43 3.97 -9.71 -10.87
CA VAL A 43 2.73 -9.46 -11.62
C VAL A 43 2.87 -9.98 -13.07
N SER A 44 4.03 -9.75 -13.69
CA SER A 44 4.31 -10.22 -15.06
C SER A 44 4.41 -11.75 -15.16
N ALA A 45 4.93 -12.41 -14.12
CA ALA A 45 4.99 -13.87 -14.03
C ALA A 45 3.60 -14.51 -13.79
N VAL A 46 2.75 -13.87 -12.98
CA VAL A 46 1.37 -14.33 -12.68
C VAL A 46 0.49 -14.30 -13.94
N GLY A 47 0.74 -13.39 -14.88
CA GLY A 47 0.04 -13.32 -16.17
C GLY A 47 0.14 -14.57 -17.06
N LYS A 48 1.00 -15.53 -16.74
CA LYS A 48 1.15 -16.81 -17.48
C LYS A 48 0.33 -17.96 -16.87
N ALA A 49 -0.20 -17.82 -15.66
CA ALA A 49 -1.02 -18.83 -14.99
C ALA A 49 -2.49 -18.38 -14.96
N LEU A 50 -3.20 -18.63 -16.07
CA LEU A 50 -4.66 -18.50 -16.16
C LEU A 50 -5.32 -19.53 -15.22
N ALA A 51 -5.43 -19.24 -13.92
CA ALA A 51 -6.40 -19.83 -12.98
C ALA A 51 -6.25 -19.28 -11.54
N ASP A 52 -6.29 -17.97 -11.33
CA ASP A 52 -7.10 -17.38 -10.23
C ASP A 52 -7.12 -15.85 -10.36
N GLN A 53 -8.06 -15.28 -11.11
CA GLN A 53 -8.26 -13.81 -11.16
C GLN A 53 -8.70 -13.20 -9.81
N ARG A 54 -8.62 -13.96 -8.70
CA ARG A 54 -9.02 -13.54 -7.36
C ARG A 54 -7.83 -13.30 -6.42
N GLU A 55 -6.61 -13.64 -6.83
CA GLU A 55 -5.41 -13.36 -6.01
C GLU A 55 -4.94 -11.91 -6.20
N LEU A 56 -5.52 -11.02 -5.39
CA LEU A 56 -5.15 -9.59 -5.29
C LEU A 56 -3.87 -9.33 -4.48
N TYR A 57 -3.28 -10.38 -3.89
CA TYR A 57 -2.13 -10.28 -3.00
C TYR A 57 -0.99 -11.16 -3.49
N LEU A 58 0.25 -10.74 -3.23
CA LEU A 58 1.43 -11.56 -3.51
C LEU A 58 1.39 -12.78 -2.59
N GLY A 59 1.36 -14.00 -3.13
CA GLY A 59 0.93 -15.24 -2.42
C GLY A 59 1.44 -15.45 -0.99
N LEU A 60 2.65 -15.00 -0.63
CA LEU A 60 3.17 -15.07 0.75
C LEU A 60 2.41 -14.19 1.77
N LEU A 61 1.65 -13.20 1.30
CA LEU A 61 0.80 -12.31 2.12
C LEU A 61 -0.57 -12.90 2.42
N TYR A 62 -1.03 -13.89 1.64
CA TYR A 62 -2.35 -14.49 1.81
C TYR A 62 -2.56 -15.19 3.19
N PRO A 63 -1.56 -15.90 3.76
CA PRO A 63 -1.74 -16.64 5.01
C PRO A 63 -1.29 -15.90 6.28
N THR A 64 -0.77 -14.67 6.19
CA THR A 64 -0.18 -13.98 7.37
C THR A 64 -1.14 -13.02 8.05
N GLU A 65 -0.84 -12.62 9.29
CA GLU A 65 -1.57 -11.54 9.97
C GLU A 65 -1.54 -10.22 9.19
N ASP A 66 -0.52 -10.04 8.34
CA ASP A 66 -0.39 -8.90 7.42
C ASP A 66 -1.52 -8.84 6.39
N TYR A 67 -2.14 -9.98 6.03
CA TYR A 67 -3.32 -10.02 5.16
C TYR A 67 -4.44 -9.11 5.68
N LYS A 68 -4.72 -9.17 6.99
CA LYS A 68 -5.79 -8.38 7.61
C LYS A 68 -5.48 -6.88 7.55
N MET A 69 -4.20 -6.53 7.71
CA MET A 69 -3.72 -5.15 7.57
C MET A 69 -3.91 -4.65 6.15
N PHE A 70 -3.48 -5.41 5.15
CA PHE A 70 -3.66 -5.05 3.74
C PHE A 70 -5.14 -4.90 3.36
N ARG A 71 -6.01 -5.81 3.82
CA ARG A 71 -7.46 -5.70 3.58
C ARG A 71 -8.04 -4.42 4.19
N LYS A 72 -7.65 -4.07 5.41
CA LYS A 72 -8.11 -2.85 6.09
C LYS A 72 -7.66 -1.59 5.34
N LEU A 73 -6.40 -1.57 4.88
CA LEU A 73 -5.85 -0.50 4.07
C LEU A 73 -6.59 -0.37 2.74
N HIS A 74 -6.82 -1.49 2.04
CA HIS A 74 -7.52 -1.53 0.75
C HIS A 74 -8.95 -0.99 0.86
N ASN A 75 -9.69 -1.38 1.89
CA ASN A 75 -11.04 -0.85 2.12
C ASN A 75 -11.02 0.67 2.30
N SER A 76 -10.11 1.18 3.16
CA SER A 76 -10.00 2.63 3.38
C SER A 76 -9.53 3.38 2.14
N PHE A 77 -8.68 2.77 1.32
CA PHE A 77 -8.27 3.32 0.01
C PHE A 77 -9.48 3.42 -0.93
N THR A 78 -10.29 2.37 -1.04
CA THR A 78 -11.51 2.36 -1.84
C THR A 78 -12.48 3.46 -1.40
N ASP A 79 -12.65 3.68 -0.10
CA ASP A 79 -13.49 4.76 0.42
C ASP A 79 -12.99 6.15 -0.03
N VAL A 80 -11.66 6.36 -0.12
CA VAL A 80 -11.08 7.60 -0.65
C VAL A 80 -11.30 7.72 -2.16
N MET A 81 -11.04 6.65 -2.92
CA MET A 81 -11.17 6.67 -4.37
C MET A 81 -12.62 6.82 -4.83
N CYS A 82 -13.59 6.31 -4.05
CA CYS A 82 -15.01 6.45 -4.32
C CYS A 82 -15.60 7.80 -3.85
N ASN A 83 -14.78 8.69 -3.29
CA ASN A 83 -15.22 10.04 -2.95
C ASN A 83 -15.37 10.88 -4.23
N PRO A 84 -16.56 11.44 -4.53
CA PRO A 84 -16.78 12.23 -5.74
C PRO A 84 -15.94 13.52 -5.82
N PHE A 85 -15.37 13.96 -4.68
CA PHE A 85 -14.47 15.13 -4.62
C PHE A 85 -12.99 14.76 -4.74
N TYR A 86 -12.66 13.47 -4.84
CA TYR A 86 -11.30 13.02 -5.04
C TYR A 86 -10.95 13.03 -6.53
N ASN A 87 -9.85 13.70 -6.89
CA ASN A 87 -9.34 13.65 -8.25
C ASN A 87 -8.39 12.45 -8.40
N PRO A 88 -8.63 11.55 -9.37
CA PRO A 88 -7.71 10.45 -9.65
C PRO A 88 -6.30 10.96 -9.96
N GLY A 89 -5.31 10.44 -9.24
CA GLY A 89 -3.90 10.78 -9.39
C GLY A 89 -3.36 11.85 -8.45
N ASP A 90 -4.23 12.56 -7.73
CA ASP A 90 -3.79 13.44 -6.65
C ASP A 90 -3.33 12.63 -5.43
N ALA A 91 -2.45 13.20 -4.61
CA ALA A 91 -2.04 12.58 -3.36
C ALA A 91 -3.23 12.45 -2.40
N ILE A 92 -3.30 11.35 -1.65
CA ILE A 92 -4.36 11.11 -0.66
C ILE A 92 -4.15 12.00 0.56
N GLN A 93 -5.06 12.95 0.77
CA GLN A 93 -5.03 13.91 1.90
C GLN A 93 -6.12 13.63 2.96
N SER A 94 -6.81 12.49 2.88
CA SER A 94 -7.93 12.15 3.76
C SER A 94 -7.45 11.91 5.20
N ARG A 95 -7.99 12.69 6.16
CA ARG A 95 -7.74 12.49 7.60
C ARG A 95 -8.27 11.15 8.12
N ALA A 96 -9.39 10.68 7.57
CA ALA A 96 -9.96 9.39 7.94
C ALA A 96 -9.02 8.25 7.51
N PHE A 97 -8.49 8.31 6.29
CA PHE A 97 -7.49 7.37 5.80
C PHE A 97 -6.23 7.40 6.67
N ASP A 98 -5.75 8.60 7.00
CA ASP A 98 -4.57 8.75 7.86
C ASP A 98 -4.78 8.17 9.27
N SER A 99 -5.99 8.29 9.84
CA SER A 99 -6.32 7.66 11.12
C SER A 99 -6.31 6.13 11.03
N VAL A 100 -6.76 5.55 9.91
CA VAL A 100 -6.72 4.09 9.69
C VAL A 100 -5.27 3.63 9.62
N VAL A 101 -4.43 4.31 8.83
CA VAL A 101 -3.00 3.99 8.72
C VAL A 101 -2.30 4.13 10.06
N SER A 102 -2.56 5.21 10.81
CA SER A 102 -2.01 5.42 12.17
C SER A 102 -2.25 4.22 13.07
N GLY A 103 -3.46 3.67 13.06
CA GLY A 103 -3.82 2.51 13.90
C GLY A 103 -3.20 1.18 13.47
N MET A 104 -2.57 1.13 12.29
CA MET A 104 -1.86 -0.04 11.78
C MET A 104 -0.34 0.06 12.00
N MET A 105 0.16 1.26 12.22
CA MET A 105 1.58 1.54 12.40
C MET A 105 2.04 1.23 13.82
N VAL A 106 3.33 0.96 13.98
CA VAL A 106 3.97 0.90 15.30
C VAL A 106 3.76 2.25 16.02
N GLN A 107 3.45 2.20 17.32
CA GLN A 107 3.37 3.41 18.12
C GLN A 107 4.77 4.06 18.15
N ALA A 108 4.86 5.32 17.74
CA ALA A 108 6.04 6.12 17.99
C ALA A 108 6.12 6.34 19.52
N CYS A 109 7.15 5.79 20.16
CA CYS A 109 7.50 6.13 21.52
C CYS A 109 7.88 7.61 21.64
#